data_AF-A0A9N9H2F9-F1
#
_entry.id   AF-A0A9N9H2F9-F1
#
_cell.length_a   1.000
_cell.length_b   1.000
_cell.length_c   1.000
_cell.angle_alpha   90.00
_cell.angle_beta   90.00
_cell.angle_gamma   90.00
#
_symmetry.space_group_name_H-M   'P 1'
#
loop_
_entity.id
_entity.type
_entity.pdbx_description
1 polymer ?
#
loop_
_entity_poly.entity_id
_entity_poly.type
_entity_poly.pdbx_seq_one_letter_code
_entity_poly.pdbx_strand_id
1 'polypeptide(L)'
;MFKPSNPFDESVIAATSETLTTENWRDITAVCEKVQAGGGQSARDCIAAILKRLAHRNANVQLSALTLSNAIVKSCGPEAHSEICSRSFTQSLTRLLSDKNTNETVKTRILELIQEWTNEFKSKASLSLMEETMNKLRMQDLPAKEDK
;
A
#
# COMPACT_ATOMS: atom_id res chain seq x y z
N MET A 1 -22.66 19.80 -0.94
CA MET A 1 -21.46 19.97 -1.78
C MET A 1 -21.06 18.58 -2.27
N PHE A 2 -21.25 18.28 -3.56
CA PHE A 2 -20.87 16.97 -4.13
C PHE A 2 -19.35 16.93 -4.25
N LYS A 3 -18.70 16.00 -3.54
CA LYS A 3 -17.28 15.73 -3.76
C LYS A 3 -17.18 14.98 -5.09
N PRO A 4 -16.40 15.47 -6.08
CA PRO A 4 -16.24 14.76 -7.33
C PRO A 4 -15.69 13.34 -7.05
N SER A 5 -16.23 12.36 -7.77
CA SER A 5 -15.77 10.97 -7.67
C SER A 5 -14.31 10.90 -8.06
N ASN A 6 -13.51 10.12 -7.32
CA ASN A 6 -12.10 9.97 -7.64
C ASN A 6 -11.99 9.18 -8.95
N PRO A 7 -11.22 9.67 -9.95
CA PRO A 7 -11.14 9.04 -11.27
C PRO A 7 -10.56 7.63 -11.26
N PHE A 8 -9.94 7.18 -10.16
CA PHE A 8 -9.40 5.82 -10.00
C PHE A 8 -10.34 4.86 -9.27
N ASP A 9 -11.42 5.33 -8.64
CA ASP A 9 -12.26 4.50 -7.76
C ASP A 9 -12.75 3.24 -8.48
N GLU A 10 -13.34 3.37 -9.67
CA GLU A 10 -13.87 2.24 -10.43
C GLU A 10 -12.79 1.24 -10.86
N SER A 11 -11.68 1.73 -11.44
CA SER A 11 -10.59 0.88 -11.91
C SER A 11 -9.89 0.15 -10.76
N VAL A 12 -9.73 0.80 -9.61
CA VAL A 12 -9.13 0.20 -8.41
C VAL A 12 -10.09 -0.81 -7.79
N ILE A 13 -11.40 -0.55 -7.76
CA ILE A 13 -12.40 -1.53 -7.32
C ILE A 13 -12.37 -2.78 -8.20
N ALA A 14 -12.30 -2.62 -9.52
CA ALA A 14 -12.21 -3.74 -10.46
C ALA A 14 -10.94 -4.58 -10.23
N ALA A 15 -9.78 -3.93 -10.15
CA ALA A 15 -8.49 -4.59 -9.90
C ALA A 15 -8.37 -5.27 -8.52
N THR A 16 -9.26 -4.94 -7.58
CA THR A 16 -9.24 -5.43 -6.20
C THR A 16 -10.59 -5.99 -5.76
N SER A 17 -11.38 -6.50 -6.72
CA SER A 17 -12.70 -7.05 -6.42
C SER A 17 -12.59 -8.29 -5.53
N GLU A 18 -13.50 -8.43 -4.58
CA GLU A 18 -13.56 -9.61 -3.71
C GLU A 18 -13.95 -10.90 -4.43
N THR A 19 -14.50 -10.77 -5.63
CA THR A 19 -14.90 -11.90 -6.49
C THR A 19 -13.74 -12.47 -7.30
N LEU A 20 -12.57 -11.84 -7.26
CA LEU A 20 -11.38 -12.34 -7.94
C LEU A 20 -10.90 -13.62 -7.27
N THR A 21 -10.72 -14.68 -8.06
CA THR A 21 -10.10 -15.93 -7.60
C THR A 21 -8.57 -15.87 -7.63
N THR A 22 -8.02 -15.00 -8.47
CA THR A 22 -6.58 -14.72 -8.66
C THR A 22 -6.38 -13.27 -9.07
N GLU A 23 -5.15 -12.76 -9.02
CA GLU A 23 -4.82 -11.41 -9.49
C GLU A 23 -5.25 -11.19 -10.95
N ASN A 24 -5.98 -10.09 -11.20
CA ASN A 24 -6.24 -9.64 -12.55
C ASN A 24 -5.13 -8.69 -13.03
N TRP A 25 -4.03 -9.27 -13.52
CA TRP A 25 -2.87 -8.51 -14.00
C TRP A 25 -3.22 -7.54 -15.13
N ARG A 26 -4.24 -7.84 -15.93
CA ARG A 26 -4.72 -6.91 -16.97
C ARG A 26 -5.21 -5.59 -16.35
N ASP A 27 -6.04 -5.67 -15.31
CA ASP A 27 -6.59 -4.48 -14.66
C ASP A 27 -5.51 -3.75 -13.84
N ILE A 28 -4.63 -4.51 -13.18
CA ILE A 28 -3.49 -3.96 -12.43
C ILE A 28 -2.59 -3.14 -13.37
N THR A 29 -2.21 -3.71 -14.51
CA THR A 29 -1.37 -3.02 -15.50
C THR A 29 -2.07 -1.78 -16.04
N ALA A 30 -3.36 -1.86 -16.35
CA ALA A 30 -4.13 -0.70 -16.82
C ALA A 30 -4.17 0.44 -15.79
N VAL A 31 -4.26 0.13 -14.49
CA VAL A 31 -4.16 1.14 -13.42
C VAL A 31 -2.76 1.76 -13.38
N CYS A 32 -1.70 0.95 -13.48
CA CYS A 32 -0.32 1.44 -13.52
C CYS A 32 -0.08 2.39 -14.72
N GLU A 33 -0.52 2.00 -15.91
CA GLU A 33 -0.42 2.83 -17.13
C GLU A 33 -1.14 4.17 -16.96
N LYS A 34 -2.34 4.15 -16.37
CA LYS A 34 -3.11 5.37 -16.10
C LYS A 34 -2.40 6.29 -15.09
N VAL A 35 -1.76 5.74 -14.07
CA VAL A 35 -0.94 6.52 -13.13
C VAL A 35 0.25 7.15 -13.83
N GLN A 36 0.99 6.39 -14.64
CA GLN A 36 2.14 6.89 -15.41
C GLN A 36 1.75 8.03 -16.35
N ALA A 37 0.63 7.89 -17.06
CA ALA A 37 0.15 8.89 -18.01
C ALA A 37 -0.28 10.21 -17.35
N GLY A 38 -0.71 10.17 -16.09
CA GLY A 38 -1.31 11.32 -15.40
C GLY A 38 -0.45 11.95 -14.29
N GLY A 39 0.80 11.50 -14.13
CA GLY A 39 1.79 12.09 -13.22
C GLY A 39 1.38 12.13 -11.74
N GLY A 40 1.91 13.11 -11.00
CA GLY A 40 1.77 13.16 -9.54
C GLY A 40 0.34 13.27 -9.01
N GLN A 41 -0.56 14.00 -9.70
CA GLN A 41 -1.97 14.07 -9.29
C GLN A 41 -2.65 12.70 -9.45
N SER A 42 -2.35 11.97 -10.52
CA SER A 42 -2.90 10.62 -10.73
C SER A 42 -2.33 9.61 -9.74
N ALA A 43 -1.05 9.72 -9.37
CA ALA A 43 -0.48 8.91 -8.29
C ALA A 43 -1.25 9.14 -6.98
N ARG A 44 -1.47 10.40 -6.59
CA ARG A 44 -2.23 10.75 -5.38
C ARG A 44 -3.65 10.21 -5.40
N ASP A 45 -4.36 10.40 -6.51
CA ASP A 45 -5.75 9.92 -6.64
C ASP A 45 -5.80 8.39 -6.62
N CYS A 46 -4.87 7.70 -7.28
CA CYS A 46 -4.77 6.23 -7.23
C CYS A 46 -4.51 5.73 -5.79
N ILE A 47 -3.52 6.28 -5.09
CA ILE A 47 -3.23 5.88 -3.71
C ILE A 47 -4.42 6.18 -2.78
N ALA A 48 -5.14 7.28 -2.98
CA ALA A 48 -6.36 7.57 -2.22
C ALA A 48 -7.47 6.53 -2.46
N ALA A 49 -7.61 6.00 -3.68
CA ALA A 49 -8.54 4.91 -3.97
C ALA A 49 -8.07 3.58 -3.34
N ILE A 50 -6.78 3.27 -3.40
CA ILE A 50 -6.18 2.08 -2.76
C ILE A 50 -6.38 2.09 -1.24
N LEU A 51 -6.22 3.25 -0.58
CA LEU A 51 -6.44 3.38 0.87
C LEU A 51 -7.86 2.98 1.29
N LYS A 52 -8.87 3.27 0.46
CA LYS A 52 -10.24 2.80 0.70
C LYS A 52 -10.35 1.28 0.64
N ARG A 53 -9.58 0.63 -0.25
CA ARG A 53 -9.54 -0.83 -0.38
C ARG A 53 -8.79 -1.49 0.76
N LEU A 54 -7.69 -0.91 1.23
CA LEU A 54 -6.97 -1.37 2.42
C LEU A 54 -7.85 -1.32 3.69
N ALA A 55 -8.74 -0.33 3.79
CA ALA A 55 -9.70 -0.22 4.90
C ALA A 55 -10.87 -1.23 4.84
N HIS A 56 -10.97 -2.04 3.78
CA HIS A 56 -12.03 -3.04 3.64
C HIS A 56 -11.82 -4.21 4.61
N ARG A 57 -12.89 -4.88 5.06
CA ARG A 57 -12.79 -6.01 6.01
C ARG A 57 -12.42 -7.35 5.35
N ASN A 58 -12.67 -7.47 4.05
CA ASN A 58 -12.36 -8.69 3.30
C ASN A 58 -10.86 -8.79 3.04
N ALA A 59 -10.23 -9.86 3.53
CA ALA A 59 -8.81 -10.11 3.38
C ALA A 59 -8.37 -10.20 1.92
N ASN A 60 -9.18 -10.75 1.01
CA ASN A 60 -8.85 -10.83 -0.41
C ASN A 60 -8.74 -9.44 -1.02
N VAL A 61 -9.66 -8.52 -0.67
CA VAL A 61 -9.61 -7.13 -1.13
C VAL A 61 -8.34 -6.43 -0.63
N GLN A 62 -7.97 -6.65 0.64
CA GLN A 62 -6.74 -6.10 1.21
C GLN A 62 -5.50 -6.65 0.51
N LEU A 63 -5.43 -7.97 0.28
CA LEU A 63 -4.32 -8.62 -0.43
C LEU A 63 -4.20 -8.10 -1.86
N SER A 64 -5.30 -8.03 -2.62
CA SER A 64 -5.27 -7.47 -3.98
C SER A 64 -4.85 -6.00 -3.98
N ALA A 65 -5.27 -5.20 -2.99
CA ALA A 65 -4.83 -3.81 -2.85
C ALA A 65 -3.32 -3.70 -2.55
N LEU A 66 -2.77 -4.60 -1.73
CA LEU A 66 -1.33 -4.68 -1.49
C LEU A 66 -0.56 -5.10 -2.75
N THR A 67 -1.08 -6.07 -3.52
CA THR A 67 -0.49 -6.46 -4.81
C THR A 67 -0.49 -5.31 -5.81
N LEU A 68 -1.61 -4.59 -5.95
CA LEU A 68 -1.70 -3.40 -6.78
C LEU A 68 -0.71 -2.31 -6.33
N SER A 69 -0.60 -2.08 -5.02
CA SER A 69 0.38 -1.12 -4.45
C SER A 69 1.81 -1.49 -4.85
N ASN A 70 2.16 -2.78 -4.78
CA ASN A 70 3.49 -3.23 -5.19
C ASN A 70 3.72 -3.05 -6.69
N ALA A 71 2.73 -3.37 -7.53
CA ALA A 71 2.82 -3.14 -8.97
C ALA A 71 3.05 -1.65 -9.30
N ILE A 72 2.37 -0.75 -8.59
CA ILE A 72 2.60 0.70 -8.70
C ILE A 72 4.03 1.08 -8.32
N VAL A 73 4.60 0.51 -7.26
CA VAL A 73 6.01 0.75 -6.91
C VAL A 73 6.96 0.29 -8.01
N LYS A 74 6.73 -0.90 -8.59
CA LYS A 74 7.62 -1.46 -9.62
C LYS A 74 7.49 -0.79 -10.98
N SER A 75 6.31 -0.30 -11.33
CA SER A 75 6.03 0.25 -12.66
C SER A 75 6.06 1.78 -12.68
N CYS A 76 5.71 2.47 -11.61
CA CYS A 76 5.54 3.92 -11.61
C CYS A 76 6.77 4.66 -11.06
N GLY A 77 6.86 5.94 -11.41
CA GLY A 77 7.99 6.80 -11.08
C GLY A 77 7.99 7.34 -9.64
N PRO A 78 8.95 8.24 -9.33
CA PRO A 78 9.18 8.80 -8.00
C PRO A 78 7.94 9.44 -7.34
N GLU A 79 7.01 9.97 -8.13
CA GLU A 79 5.75 10.54 -7.65
C GLU A 79 4.91 9.49 -6.93
N ALA A 80 4.79 8.29 -7.49
CA ALA A 80 4.07 7.18 -6.86
C ALA A 80 4.82 6.65 -5.63
N HIS A 81 6.15 6.57 -5.68
CA HIS A 81 6.96 6.17 -4.53
C HIS A 81 6.76 7.11 -3.34
N SER A 82 6.65 8.41 -3.61
CA SER A 82 6.40 9.44 -2.58
C SER A 82 5.03 9.26 -1.91
N GLU A 83 4.00 8.93 -2.68
CA GLU A 83 2.66 8.67 -2.14
C GLU A 83 2.60 7.34 -1.35
N ILE A 84 3.31 6.29 -1.77
CA ILE A 84 3.46 5.02 -1.01
C ILE A 84 4.23 5.25 0.30
N CYS A 85 5.22 6.13 0.31
CA CYS A 85 5.95 6.50 1.52
C CYS A 85 5.25 7.58 2.34
N SER A 86 4.03 7.97 1.98
CA SER A 86 3.29 8.99 2.72
C SER A 86 2.88 8.53 4.12
N ARG A 87 2.63 9.50 5.00
CA ARG A 87 2.14 9.23 6.36
C ARG A 87 0.79 8.53 6.35
N SER A 88 -0.12 8.92 5.46
CA SER A 88 -1.43 8.27 5.33
C SER A 88 -1.30 6.81 4.94
N PHE A 89 -0.40 6.49 4.00
CA PHE A 89 -0.21 5.12 3.55
C PHE A 89 0.43 4.24 4.63
N THR A 90 1.56 4.68 5.17
CA THR A 90 2.26 3.96 6.25
C THR A 90 1.40 3.78 7.50
N GLN A 91 0.61 4.79 7.90
CA GLN A 91 -0.36 4.65 9.00
C GLN A 91 -1.48 3.65 8.73
N SER A 92 -1.95 3.54 7.47
CA SER A 92 -2.95 2.53 7.11
C SER A 92 -2.38 1.12 7.27
N LEU A 93 -1.12 0.91 6.87
CA LEU A 93 -0.45 -0.39 7.03
C LEU A 93 -0.26 -0.75 8.50
N THR A 94 0.26 0.18 9.31
CA THR A 94 0.45 -0.08 10.75
C THR A 94 -0.86 -0.30 11.48
N ARG A 95 -1.93 0.40 11.09
CA ARG A 95 -3.28 0.15 11.62
C ARG A 95 -3.74 -1.27 11.34
N LEU A 96 -3.53 -1.78 10.12
CA LEU A 96 -3.88 -3.16 9.77
C LEU A 96 -3.05 -4.18 10.56
N LEU A 97 -1.75 -3.92 10.76
CA LEU A 97 -0.87 -4.76 11.57
C LEU A 97 -1.32 -4.84 13.03
N SER A 98 -1.72 -3.71 13.62
CA SER A 98 -2.17 -3.65 15.02
C SER A 98 -3.61 -4.13 15.25
N ASP A 99 -4.43 -4.25 14.21
CA ASP A 99 -5.80 -4.72 14.34
C ASP A 99 -5.84 -6.25 14.52
N LYS A 100 -6.45 -6.67 15.63
CA LYS A 100 -6.60 -8.07 16.02
C LYS A 100 -7.45 -8.87 15.04
N ASN A 101 -8.30 -8.20 14.25
CA ASN A 101 -9.21 -8.85 13.30
C ASN A 101 -8.63 -8.93 11.88
N THR A 102 -7.50 -8.27 11.62
CA THR A 102 -6.83 -8.40 10.32
C THR A 102 -6.30 -9.81 10.16
N ASN A 103 -6.55 -10.40 9.00
CA ASN A 103 -6.09 -11.74 8.65
C ASN A 103 -4.54 -11.83 8.71
N GLU A 104 -4.01 -12.92 9.25
CA GLU A 104 -2.56 -13.08 9.42
C GLU A 104 -1.79 -13.06 8.09
N THR A 105 -2.33 -13.62 7.01
CA THR A 105 -1.71 -13.55 5.67
C THR A 105 -1.58 -12.11 5.19
N VAL A 106 -2.57 -11.25 5.49
CA VAL A 106 -2.50 -9.82 5.18
C VAL A 106 -1.37 -9.17 5.98
N LYS A 107 -1.27 -9.45 7.28
CA LYS A 107 -0.20 -8.89 8.13
C LYS A 107 1.18 -9.31 7.64
N THR A 108 1.38 -10.61 7.36
CA THR A 108 2.63 -11.13 6.78
C THR A 108 2.97 -10.40 5.49
N ARG A 109 1.99 -10.25 4.59
CA ARG A 109 2.22 -9.56 3.31
C ARG A 109 2.59 -8.09 3.48
N ILE A 110 1.99 -7.39 4.45
CA ILE A 110 2.35 -6.01 4.78
C ILE A 110 3.80 -5.93 5.25
N LEU A 111 4.23 -6.82 6.15
CA LEU A 111 5.59 -6.83 6.68
C LEU A 111 6.63 -7.09 5.57
N GLU A 112 6.34 -8.05 4.68
CA GLU A 112 7.18 -8.31 3.49
C GLU A 112 7.34 -7.06 2.63
N LEU A 113 6.24 -6.38 2.30
CA LEU A 113 6.26 -5.19 1.45
C LEU A 113 6.97 -4.01 2.12
N ILE A 114 6.77 -3.77 3.42
CA ILE A 114 7.50 -2.73 4.15
C ILE A 114 9.00 -3.01 4.13
N GLN A 115 9.41 -4.26 4.32
CA GLN A 115 10.81 -4.66 4.25
C GLN A 115 11.38 -4.49 2.84
N GLU A 116 10.64 -4.91 1.81
CA GLU A 116 11.02 -4.76 0.40
C GLU A 116 11.20 -3.28 0.03
N TRP A 117 10.21 -2.44 0.34
CA TRP A 117 10.22 -1.03 -0.01
C TRP A 117 11.25 -0.22 0.78
N THR A 118 11.52 -0.59 2.04
CA THR A 118 12.64 0.00 2.80
C THR A 118 13.97 -0.25 2.07
N ASN A 119 14.18 -1.46 1.55
CA ASN A 119 15.41 -1.78 0.81
C ASN A 119 15.46 -1.08 -0.55
N GLU A 120 14.32 -0.93 -1.23
CA GLU A 120 14.20 -0.25 -2.52
C GLU A 120 14.43 1.26 -2.40
N PHE A 121 13.99 1.87 -1.29
CA PHE A 121 14.03 3.33 -1.08
C PHE A 121 15.22 3.81 -0.23
N LYS A 122 16.08 2.92 0.28
CA LYS A 122 17.20 3.23 1.19
C LYS A 122 18.15 4.34 0.73
N SER A 123 18.26 4.60 -0.58
CA SER A 123 19.14 5.64 -1.14
C SER A 123 18.43 6.99 -1.31
N LYS A 124 17.13 7.07 -1.05
CA LYS A 124 16.29 8.26 -1.26
C LYS A 124 15.87 8.86 0.09
N ALA A 125 16.60 9.87 0.56
CA ALA A 125 16.33 10.52 1.84
C ALA A 125 14.90 11.06 1.97
N SER A 126 14.25 11.44 0.86
CA SER A 126 12.85 11.90 0.85
C SER A 126 11.81 10.81 1.17
N LEU A 127 12.22 9.53 1.20
CA LEU A 127 11.36 8.37 1.43
C LEU A 127 11.67 7.65 2.76
N SER A 128 12.35 8.34 3.69
CA SER A 128 12.78 7.78 4.99
C SER A 128 11.62 7.26 5.86
N LEU A 129 10.40 7.72 5.62
CA LEU A 129 9.24 7.33 6.44
C LEU A 129 8.94 5.82 6.38
N MET A 130 9.24 5.17 5.25
CA MET A 130 9.11 3.72 5.14
C MET A 130 10.10 3.01 6.07
N GLU A 131 11.36 3.47 6.09
CA GLU A 131 12.40 2.96 6.97
C GLU A 131 12.08 3.22 8.45
N GLU A 132 11.63 4.43 8.78
CA GLU A 132 11.16 4.75 10.14
C GLU A 132 10.03 3.84 10.59
N THR A 133 9.10 3.52 9.69
CA THR A 133 7.99 2.59 9.95
C THR A 133 8.53 1.19 10.22
N MET A 134 9.46 0.69 9.40
CA MET A 134 10.08 -0.62 9.60
C MET A 134 10.83 -0.70 10.93
N ASN A 135 11.60 0.33 11.28
CA ASN A 135 12.34 0.39 12.54
C ASN A 135 11.40 0.38 13.75
N LYS A 136 10.27 1.09 13.68
CA LYS A 136 9.24 1.05 14.73
C LYS A 136 8.62 -0.34 14.89
N LEU A 137 8.32 -1.03 13.79
CA LEU A 137 7.76 -2.39 13.84
C LEU A 137 8.75 -3.38 14.45
N ARG A 138 10.02 -3.33 14.06
CA ARG A 138 11.08 -4.15 14.67
C ARG A 138 11.22 -3.92 16.17
N MET A 139 11.10 -2.67 16.64
CA MET A 139 11.13 -2.38 18.08
C MET A 139 9.92 -2.92 18.84
N GLN A 140 8.78 -3.08 18.17
CA GLN A 140 7.56 -3.64 18.77
C GLN A 140 7.57 -5.19 18.79
N ASP A 141 8.19 -5.83 17.79
CA ASP A 141 8.33 -7.29 17.71
C ASP A 141 9.53 -7.82 18.51
N LEU A 142 10.49 -6.97 18.88
CA LEU A 142 11.55 -7.34 19.83
C LEU A 142 10.96 -7.36 21.24
N PRO A 143 11.00 -8.50 21.97
CA PRO A 143 10.75 -8.45 23.40
C PRO A 143 11.74 -7.45 24.00
N ALA A 144 11.22 -6.48 24.76
CA ALA A 144 12.05 -5.60 25.57
C ALA A 144 13.06 -6.50 26.27
N LYS A 145 14.35 -6.35 25.95
CA LYS A 145 15.40 -7.14 26.58
C LYS A 145 15.19 -6.98 28.07
N GLU A 146 14.80 -8.06 28.75
CA GLU A 146 14.78 -8.11 30.20
C GLU A 146 16.24 -7.94 30.62
N ASP A 147 16.57 -6.74 31.09
CA ASP A 147 17.81 -6.50 31.81
C ASP A 147 17.76 -7.37 33.08
N LYS A 148 18.60 -8.40 33.11
CA LYS A 148 19.00 -9.14 34.32
C LYS A 148 20.50 -9.23 34.37
#